data_AF-A0A841APW0-F1
#
_entry.id   AF-A0A841APW0-F1
#
_cell.length_a   1.000
_cell.length_b   1.000
_cell.length_c   1.000
_cell.angle_alpha   90.00
_cell.angle_beta   90.00
_cell.angle_gamma   90.00
#
_symmetry.space_group_name_H-M   'P 1'
#
loop_
_entity.id
_entity.type
_entity.pdbx_description
1 polymer ?
#
loop_
_entity_poly.entity_id
_entity_poly.type
_entity_poly.pdbx_seq_one_letter_code
_entity_poly.pdbx_strand_id
1 'polypeptide(L)'
;MKRVWLGVAVAAAVGAVFASLVVFVWTIDETHFDRPDESFDRLAARIEKTHGVTVDDSQRWVEAPTFSDPRSWIQLTVDEPDLPELLSTACAADYPDPVDWSLRVATDNGSVVSLAAAPAGDVPCLDFGFDAPGLVAEIGRSVPNVELQASIWDNGRFALVVVDDDAGALPALLPLVDHAEDVRDAAGLDTSEPVEINAAALSVVIAADEHDRYLALLTDLAENHGVTSFSADVGTQTDGIGKVQIRASSRERDGIENAIRTSGLPIADLPVRFLPQTP
;
A
#
# COMPACT_ATOMS: atom_id res chain seq x y z
N MET A 1 32.93 4.66 50.97
CA MET A 1 33.32 4.48 49.56
C MET A 1 32.98 3.08 49.00
N LYS A 2 33.37 1.96 49.63
CA LYS A 2 33.06 0.59 49.14
C LYS A 2 31.56 0.25 48.99
N ARG A 3 30.69 0.74 49.87
CA ARG A 3 29.23 0.43 49.83
C ARG A 3 28.48 1.12 48.68
N VAL A 4 28.90 2.32 48.28
CA VAL A 4 28.28 3.07 47.17
C VAL A 4 28.60 2.42 45.83
N TRP A 5 29.84 1.94 45.66
CA TRP A 5 30.26 1.20 44.48
C TRP A 5 29.52 -0.14 44.32
N LEU A 6 29.23 -0.83 45.43
CA LEU A 6 28.43 -2.05 45.38
C LEU A 6 26.98 -1.76 44.94
N GLY A 7 26.38 -0.68 45.44
CA GLY A 7 25.02 -0.27 45.06
C GLY A 7 24.90 0.13 43.59
N VAL A 8 25.90 0.85 43.06
CA VAL A 8 25.96 1.21 41.63
C VAL A 8 26.16 -0.03 40.76
N ALA A 9 27.01 -0.97 41.19
CA ALA A 9 27.22 -2.22 40.44
C ALA A 9 25.95 -3.09 40.39
N VAL A 10 25.21 -3.18 41.50
CA VAL A 10 23.95 -3.93 41.54
C VAL A 10 22.86 -3.26 40.69
N ALA A 11 22.74 -1.93 40.76
CA ALA A 11 21.77 -1.19 39.94
C ALA A 11 22.09 -1.33 38.43
N ALA A 12 23.37 -1.27 38.05
CA ALA A 12 23.81 -1.48 36.67
C ALA A 12 23.54 -2.92 36.20
N ALA A 13 23.76 -3.93 37.05
CA ALA A 13 23.48 -5.32 36.72
C ALA A 13 21.97 -5.58 36.54
N VAL A 14 21.13 -5.05 37.42
CA VAL A 14 19.66 -5.17 37.30
C VAL A 14 19.16 -4.43 36.07
N GLY A 15 19.67 -3.22 35.81
CA GLY A 15 19.35 -2.46 34.59
C GLY A 15 19.76 -3.21 33.31
N ALA A 16 20.94 -3.84 33.30
CA ALA A 16 21.42 -4.62 32.17
C ALA A 16 20.57 -5.89 31.93
N VAL A 17 20.16 -6.60 32.99
CA VAL A 17 19.27 -7.77 32.89
C VAL A 17 17.90 -7.35 32.37
N PHE A 18 17.34 -6.25 32.86
CA PHE A 18 16.04 -5.74 32.40
C PHE A 18 16.09 -5.25 30.95
N ALA A 19 17.15 -4.52 30.57
CA ALA A 19 17.36 -4.09 29.18
C ALA A 19 17.57 -5.29 28.24
N SER A 20 18.31 -6.32 28.67
CA SER A 20 18.49 -7.54 27.89
C SER A 20 17.18 -8.31 27.71
N LEU A 21 16.34 -8.37 28.74
CA LEU A 21 15.01 -8.98 28.64
C LEU A 21 14.08 -8.21 27.70
N VAL A 22 14.10 -6.87 27.74
CA VAL A 22 13.32 -6.03 26.82
C VAL A 22 13.80 -6.21 25.38
N VAL A 23 15.11 -6.19 25.12
CA VAL A 23 15.66 -6.45 23.78
C VAL A 23 15.34 -7.87 23.31
N PHE A 24 15.43 -8.87 24.20
CA PHE A 24 15.10 -10.25 23.87
C PHE A 24 13.62 -10.42 23.52
N VAL A 25 12.71 -9.75 24.25
CA VAL A 25 11.27 -9.71 23.92
C VAL A 25 11.02 -9.01 22.58
N TRP A 26 11.74 -7.93 22.27
CA TRP A 26 11.65 -7.26 20.96
C TRP A 26 12.19 -8.12 19.81
N THR A 27 13.20 -8.97 20.02
CA THR A 27 13.66 -9.93 19.00
C THR A 27 12.79 -11.18 18.88
N ILE A 28 11.98 -11.49 19.90
CA ILE A 28 11.06 -12.62 19.94
C ILE A 28 9.81 -12.36 19.08
N ASP A 29 9.45 -11.08 18.89
CA ASP A 29 8.30 -10.61 18.11
C ASP A 29 8.37 -11.02 16.62
N GLU A 30 9.51 -11.52 16.14
CA GLU A 30 9.75 -11.95 14.75
C GLU A 30 10.14 -13.44 14.62
N THR A 31 10.06 -14.23 15.69
CA THR A 31 10.41 -15.66 15.60
C THR A 31 9.18 -16.51 15.27
N HIS A 32 9.02 -16.88 13.99
CA HIS A 32 7.97 -17.81 13.55
C HIS A 32 8.30 -19.25 13.97
N PHE A 33 7.33 -19.94 14.56
CA PHE A 33 7.43 -21.38 14.86
C PHE A 33 6.36 -22.15 14.11
N ASP A 34 6.79 -23.02 13.19
CA ASP A 34 5.88 -23.79 12.35
C ASP A 34 4.81 -24.54 13.15
N ARG A 35 3.59 -24.50 12.60
CA ARG A 35 2.41 -25.24 13.07
C ARG A 35 1.73 -25.92 11.87
N PRO A 36 2.34 -27.00 11.35
CA PRO A 36 1.79 -27.73 10.22
C PRO A 36 0.34 -28.15 10.46
N ASP A 37 -0.48 -28.08 9.42
CA ASP A 37 -1.86 -28.57 9.44
C ASP A 37 -2.28 -29.10 8.07
N GLU A 38 -2.68 -30.37 8.04
CA GLU A 38 -3.07 -31.03 6.80
C GLU A 38 -4.33 -30.39 6.17
N SER A 39 -5.18 -29.72 6.96
CA SER A 39 -6.36 -29.05 6.41
C SER A 39 -5.99 -27.76 5.69
N PHE A 40 -5.02 -27.00 6.21
CA PHE A 40 -4.40 -25.86 5.55
C PHE A 40 -3.64 -26.28 4.28
N ASP A 41 -2.86 -27.35 4.33
CA ASP A 41 -2.14 -27.86 3.15
C ASP A 41 -3.11 -28.26 2.02
N ARG A 42 -4.28 -28.81 2.36
CA ARG A 42 -5.35 -29.13 1.40
C ARG A 42 -6.00 -27.88 0.81
N LEU A 43 -6.10 -26.80 1.57
CA LEU A 43 -6.55 -25.49 1.08
C LEU A 43 -5.54 -24.96 0.05
N ALA A 44 -4.26 -24.85 0.40
CA ALA A 44 -3.21 -24.36 -0.49
C ALA A 44 -3.15 -25.19 -1.79
N ALA A 45 -3.17 -26.51 -1.68
CA ALA A 45 -3.16 -27.41 -2.84
C ALA A 45 -4.47 -27.40 -3.67
N ARG A 46 -5.58 -26.87 -3.14
CA ARG A 46 -6.81 -26.62 -3.92
C ARG A 46 -6.65 -25.33 -4.71
N ILE A 47 -6.14 -24.28 -4.08
CA ILE A 47 -5.90 -22.97 -4.70
C ILE A 47 -4.91 -23.09 -5.85
N GLU A 48 -3.80 -23.81 -5.64
CA GLU A 48 -2.77 -24.06 -6.67
C GLU A 48 -3.30 -24.81 -7.91
N LYS A 49 -4.45 -25.49 -7.81
CA LYS A 49 -5.07 -26.19 -8.96
C LYS A 49 -5.97 -25.28 -9.81
N THR A 50 -6.25 -24.07 -9.34
CA THR A 50 -7.01 -23.07 -10.09
C THR A 50 -6.20 -22.64 -11.31
N HIS A 51 -6.86 -22.47 -12.45
CA HIS A 51 -6.18 -21.99 -13.65
C HIS A 51 -5.57 -20.60 -13.41
N GLY A 52 -4.42 -20.30 -14.03
CA GLY A 52 -3.75 -19.00 -13.90
C GLY A 52 -3.21 -18.66 -12.51
N VAL A 53 -3.25 -19.58 -11.53
CA VAL A 53 -2.79 -19.34 -10.16
C VAL A 53 -1.46 -20.04 -9.90
N THR A 54 -0.53 -19.33 -9.25
CA THR A 54 0.70 -19.88 -8.66
C THR A 54 0.72 -19.53 -7.17
N VAL A 55 0.84 -20.53 -6.31
CA VAL A 55 1.06 -20.30 -4.87
C VAL A 55 2.56 -20.06 -4.66
N ASP A 56 2.93 -18.83 -4.31
CA ASP A 56 4.32 -18.42 -4.12
C ASP A 56 4.84 -18.88 -2.76
N ASP A 57 3.99 -18.80 -1.73
CA ASP A 57 4.29 -19.25 -0.38
C ASP A 57 3.00 -19.58 0.39
N SER A 58 3.09 -20.51 1.33
CA SER A 58 2.00 -20.85 2.23
C SER A 58 2.56 -21.32 3.56
N GLN A 59 2.24 -20.61 4.64
CA GLN A 59 2.81 -20.90 5.95
C GLN A 59 1.76 -20.85 7.04
N ARG A 60 1.98 -21.66 8.07
CA ARG A 60 1.22 -21.60 9.32
C ARG A 60 2.18 -21.65 10.49
N TRP A 61 2.16 -20.62 11.33
CA TRP A 61 3.09 -20.47 12.44
C TRP A 61 2.39 -19.93 13.69
N VAL A 62 3.08 -20.01 14.83
CA VAL A 62 2.76 -19.18 16.00
C VAL A 62 3.91 -18.23 16.28
N GLU A 63 3.56 -17.06 16.78
CA GLU A 63 4.52 -16.05 17.23
C GLU A 63 4.76 -16.19 18.74
N ALA A 64 5.99 -15.90 19.13
CA ALA A 64 6.34 -15.80 20.53
C ALA A 64 6.00 -14.39 21.05
N PRO A 65 5.68 -14.20 22.34
CA PRO A 65 5.74 -15.18 23.42
C PRO A 65 4.42 -15.91 23.69
N THR A 66 3.34 -15.61 22.95
CA THR A 66 2.01 -16.17 23.24
C THR A 66 1.89 -17.62 22.82
N PHE A 67 2.47 -18.00 21.68
CA PHE A 67 2.47 -19.36 21.13
C PHE A 67 1.07 -20.03 21.05
N SER A 68 0.00 -19.24 21.09
CA SER A 68 -1.37 -19.73 21.26
C SER A 68 -2.08 -19.91 19.94
N ASP A 69 -2.35 -18.81 19.26
CA ASP A 69 -3.24 -18.75 18.12
C ASP A 69 -2.39 -18.81 16.84
N PRO A 70 -2.49 -19.89 16.06
CA PRO A 70 -1.72 -20.00 14.84
C PRO A 70 -2.20 -18.98 13.81
N ARG A 71 -1.26 -18.30 13.17
CA ARG A 71 -1.50 -17.51 11.97
C ARG A 71 -1.31 -18.40 10.76
N SER A 72 -2.23 -18.30 9.80
CA SER A 72 -2.16 -18.98 8.52
C SER A 72 -2.07 -17.91 7.44
N TRP A 73 -1.16 -18.05 6.48
CA TRP A 73 -0.96 -17.06 5.43
C TRP A 73 -0.70 -17.73 4.09
N ILE A 74 -1.31 -17.19 3.04
CA ILE A 74 -1.11 -17.63 1.66
C ILE A 74 -0.69 -16.42 0.82
N GLN A 75 0.43 -16.56 0.13
CA GLN A 75 0.84 -15.65 -0.93
C GLN A 75 0.71 -16.34 -2.28
N LEU A 76 0.10 -15.66 -3.24
CA LEU A 76 -0.08 -16.19 -4.57
C LEU A 76 0.03 -15.10 -5.64
N THR A 77 0.32 -15.55 -6.85
CA THR A 77 0.20 -14.79 -8.09
C THR A 77 -0.94 -15.36 -8.92
N VAL A 78 -1.74 -14.50 -9.56
CA VAL A 78 -2.87 -14.90 -10.41
C VAL A 78 -2.94 -14.03 -11.67
N ASP A 79 -3.28 -14.64 -12.81
CA ASP A 79 -3.58 -13.91 -14.04
C ASP A 79 -4.94 -13.20 -13.90
N GLU A 80 -5.04 -11.94 -14.36
CA GLU A 80 -6.27 -11.12 -14.33
C GLU A 80 -7.57 -11.88 -14.70
N PRO A 81 -7.67 -12.62 -15.82
CA PRO A 81 -8.91 -13.29 -16.21
C PRO A 81 -9.34 -14.41 -15.25
N ASP A 82 -8.41 -14.95 -14.47
CA ASP A 82 -8.64 -16.09 -13.57
C ASP A 82 -8.93 -15.66 -12.11
N LEU A 83 -8.78 -14.37 -11.80
CA LEU A 83 -9.07 -13.81 -10.46
C LEU A 83 -10.49 -14.17 -9.97
N PRO A 84 -11.58 -14.04 -10.75
CA PRO A 84 -12.91 -14.41 -10.29
C PRO A 84 -13.05 -15.89 -9.88
N GLU A 85 -12.36 -16.81 -10.60
CA GLU A 85 -12.37 -18.24 -10.27
C GLU A 85 -11.62 -18.52 -8.97
N LEU A 86 -10.47 -17.85 -8.75
CA LEU A 86 -9.74 -17.89 -7.50
C LEU A 86 -10.62 -17.44 -6.32
N LEU A 87 -11.28 -16.27 -6.44
CA LEU A 87 -12.14 -15.74 -5.37
C LEU A 87 -13.28 -16.71 -5.03
N SER A 88 -13.92 -17.29 -6.06
CA SER A 88 -14.95 -18.31 -5.87
C SER A 88 -14.41 -19.58 -5.20
N THR A 89 -13.18 -20.00 -5.54
CA THR A 89 -12.54 -21.20 -4.98
C THR A 89 -12.15 -21.01 -3.52
N ALA A 90 -11.62 -19.83 -3.17
CA ALA A 90 -11.31 -19.46 -1.79
C ALA A 90 -12.58 -19.40 -0.93
N CYS A 91 -13.64 -18.76 -1.43
CA CYS A 91 -14.94 -18.63 -0.74
C CYS A 91 -15.66 -19.98 -0.54
N ALA A 92 -15.44 -20.96 -1.42
CA ALA A 92 -15.98 -22.32 -1.30
C ALA A 92 -15.04 -23.29 -0.53
N ALA A 93 -13.92 -22.80 -0.01
CA ALA A 93 -12.99 -23.63 0.74
C ALA A 93 -13.54 -23.98 2.13
N ASP A 94 -13.32 -25.22 2.53
CA ASP A 94 -13.73 -25.73 3.84
C ASP A 94 -12.49 -25.75 4.73
N TYR A 95 -12.07 -24.57 5.19
CA TYR A 95 -11.00 -24.38 6.16
C TYR A 95 -11.51 -23.47 7.30
N PRO A 96 -11.49 -23.94 8.56
CA PRO A 96 -12.20 -23.28 9.66
C PRO A 96 -11.42 -22.12 10.30
N ASP A 97 -10.09 -22.10 10.14
CA ASP A 97 -9.23 -21.09 10.76
C ASP A 97 -9.08 -19.88 9.83
N PRO A 98 -8.88 -18.67 10.39
CA PRO A 98 -8.59 -17.48 9.61
C PRO A 98 -7.28 -17.61 8.81
N VAL A 99 -7.27 -17.07 7.60
CA VAL A 99 -6.10 -17.02 6.72
C VAL A 99 -5.90 -15.58 6.26
N ASP A 100 -4.68 -15.08 6.39
CA ASP A 100 -4.23 -13.84 5.77
C ASP A 100 -3.82 -14.12 4.31
N TRP A 101 -4.28 -13.28 3.38
CA TRP A 101 -3.99 -13.48 1.95
C TRP A 101 -3.25 -12.31 1.35
N SER A 102 -2.22 -12.62 0.57
CA SER A 102 -1.51 -11.68 -0.29
C SER A 102 -1.60 -12.17 -1.73
N LEU A 103 -2.28 -11.41 -2.59
CA LEU A 103 -2.49 -11.74 -3.98
C LEU A 103 -1.72 -10.73 -4.84
N ARG A 104 -0.96 -11.22 -5.80
CA ARG A 104 -0.38 -10.42 -6.90
C ARG A 104 -1.14 -10.75 -8.18
N VAL A 105 -1.87 -9.79 -8.73
CA VAL A 105 -2.65 -9.98 -9.95
C VAL A 105 -1.92 -9.38 -11.12
N ALA A 106 -1.46 -10.21 -12.06
CA ALA A 106 -0.78 -9.76 -13.27
C ALA A 106 -1.79 -9.44 -14.37
N THR A 107 -1.62 -8.28 -15.00
CA THR A 107 -2.48 -7.81 -16.10
C THR A 107 -1.74 -7.89 -17.43
N ASP A 108 -2.49 -7.97 -18.53
CA ASP A 108 -1.92 -8.10 -19.89
C ASP A 108 -1.09 -6.89 -20.33
N ASN A 109 -1.29 -5.73 -19.70
CA ASN A 109 -0.58 -4.49 -20.02
C ASN A 109 0.77 -4.34 -19.27
N GLY A 110 1.18 -5.35 -18.52
CA GLY A 110 2.43 -5.38 -17.75
C GLY A 110 2.31 -4.80 -16.34
N SER A 111 1.12 -4.37 -15.91
CA SER A 111 0.87 -3.92 -14.53
C SER A 111 0.61 -5.10 -13.58
N VAL A 112 0.93 -4.89 -12.31
CA VAL A 112 0.68 -5.85 -11.22
C VAL A 112 -0.07 -5.14 -10.09
N VAL A 113 -1.20 -5.73 -9.68
CA VAL A 113 -2.00 -5.24 -8.55
C VAL A 113 -1.83 -6.17 -7.36
N SER A 114 -1.27 -5.65 -6.27
CA SER A 114 -1.16 -6.34 -5.00
C SER A 114 -2.40 -6.07 -4.15
N LEU A 115 -3.03 -7.14 -3.66
CA LEU A 115 -4.23 -7.11 -2.84
C LEU A 115 -3.96 -7.88 -1.55
N ALA A 116 -4.35 -7.31 -0.41
CA ALA A 116 -4.27 -7.96 0.88
C ALA A 116 -5.67 -8.13 1.45
N ALA A 117 -6.03 -9.36 1.82
CA ALA A 117 -7.24 -9.64 2.56
C ALA A 117 -6.85 -10.15 3.95
N ALA A 118 -7.29 -9.41 4.97
CA ALA A 118 -7.26 -9.88 6.35
C ALA A 118 -8.45 -10.84 6.58
N PRO A 119 -8.35 -11.76 7.55
CA PRO A 119 -9.43 -12.69 7.84
C PRO A 119 -10.72 -11.97 8.23
N ALA A 120 -11.75 -12.12 7.39
CA ALA A 120 -13.04 -11.48 7.53
C ALA A 120 -13.99 -12.28 8.44
N GLY A 121 -13.79 -12.22 9.76
CA GLY A 121 -14.78 -12.72 10.76
C GLY A 121 -15.48 -14.05 10.40
N ASP A 122 -16.81 -14.08 10.48
CA ASP A 122 -17.64 -15.27 10.19
C ASP A 122 -17.87 -15.53 8.68
N VAL A 123 -17.21 -14.79 7.78
CA VAL A 123 -17.43 -14.88 6.33
C VAL A 123 -16.27 -15.64 5.68
N PRO A 124 -16.50 -16.78 5.01
CA PRO A 124 -15.44 -17.63 4.46
C PRO A 124 -14.76 -17.07 3.20
N CYS A 125 -15.10 -15.86 2.77
CA CYS A 125 -14.73 -15.31 1.46
C CYS A 125 -13.75 -14.15 1.62
N LEU A 126 -12.85 -14.01 0.66
CA LEU A 126 -11.91 -12.88 0.63
C LEU A 126 -12.70 -11.58 0.48
N ASP A 127 -12.47 -10.67 1.42
CA ASP A 127 -13.05 -9.33 1.41
C ASP A 127 -11.91 -8.31 1.49
N PHE A 128 -11.84 -7.45 0.48
CA PHE A 128 -10.86 -6.37 0.38
C PHE A 128 -11.48 -5.01 0.73
N GLY A 129 -12.80 -4.95 0.93
CA GLY A 129 -13.56 -3.71 1.05
C GLY A 129 -13.94 -3.06 -0.29
N PHE A 130 -13.62 -3.69 -1.42
CA PHE A 130 -13.91 -3.22 -2.78
C PHE A 130 -13.98 -4.38 -3.79
N ASP A 131 -14.50 -4.11 -4.99
CA ASP A 131 -14.56 -5.04 -6.13
C ASP A 131 -13.17 -5.20 -6.76
N ALA A 132 -12.42 -6.19 -6.30
CA ALA A 132 -11.08 -6.48 -6.81
C ALA A 132 -11.06 -6.85 -8.31
N PRO A 133 -11.93 -7.73 -8.85
CA PRO A 133 -12.00 -7.98 -10.29
C PRO A 133 -12.26 -6.72 -11.11
N GLY A 134 -13.20 -5.87 -10.70
CA GLY A 134 -13.48 -4.62 -11.40
C GLY A 134 -12.28 -3.66 -11.41
N LEU A 135 -11.66 -3.46 -10.24
CA LEU A 135 -10.45 -2.64 -10.09
C LEU A 135 -9.30 -3.13 -10.98
N VAL A 136 -8.98 -4.42 -10.92
CA VAL A 136 -7.86 -5.00 -11.69
C VAL A 136 -8.10 -4.86 -13.18
N ALA A 137 -9.33 -5.12 -13.65
CA ALA A 137 -9.68 -4.98 -15.06
C ALA A 137 -9.52 -3.54 -15.55
N GLU A 138 -9.84 -2.54 -14.71
CA GLU A 138 -9.63 -1.15 -15.07
C GLU A 138 -8.15 -0.78 -15.14
N ILE A 139 -7.34 -1.23 -14.19
CA ILE A 139 -5.88 -1.05 -14.22
C ILE A 139 -5.27 -1.73 -15.46
N GLY A 140 -5.67 -2.96 -15.76
CA GLY A 140 -5.23 -3.71 -16.96
C GLY A 140 -5.62 -3.03 -18.28
N ARG A 141 -6.70 -2.25 -18.28
CA ARG A 141 -7.16 -1.49 -19.45
C ARG A 141 -6.43 -0.15 -19.63
N SER A 142 -6.18 0.57 -18.54
CA SER A 142 -5.97 2.02 -18.59
C SER A 142 -4.63 2.47 -17.99
N VAL A 143 -3.99 1.67 -17.13
CA VAL A 143 -2.76 2.06 -16.43
C VAL A 143 -1.66 1.02 -16.69
N PRO A 144 -0.77 1.24 -17.67
CA PRO A 144 0.21 0.25 -18.09
C PRO A 144 1.52 0.32 -17.29
N ASN A 145 2.16 -0.84 -17.12
CA ASN A 145 3.49 -1.01 -16.52
C ASN A 145 3.66 -0.37 -15.12
N VAL A 146 2.66 -0.52 -14.25
CA VAL A 146 2.74 -0.08 -12.85
C VAL A 146 2.58 -1.27 -11.90
N GLU A 147 3.41 -1.33 -10.87
CA GLU A 147 3.19 -2.23 -9.73
C GLU A 147 2.59 -1.42 -8.58
N LEU A 148 1.35 -1.73 -8.22
CA LEU A 148 0.62 -1.01 -7.18
C LEU A 148 0.01 -1.96 -6.16
N GLN A 149 -0.22 -1.46 -4.95
CA GLN A 149 -1.02 -2.07 -3.91
C GLN A 149 -2.31 -1.26 -3.77
N ALA A 150 -3.45 -1.93 -3.85
CA ALA A 150 -4.75 -1.33 -3.58
C ALA A 150 -5.21 -1.67 -2.16
N SER A 151 -5.67 -0.68 -1.39
CA SER A 151 -6.14 -0.88 -0.02
C SER A 151 -7.13 0.18 0.43
N ILE A 152 -7.88 -0.14 1.49
CA ILE A 152 -8.63 0.83 2.29
C ILE A 152 -7.83 1.10 3.56
N TRP A 153 -7.43 2.34 3.79
CA TRP A 153 -6.74 2.74 5.03
C TRP A 153 -7.68 2.64 6.25
N ASP A 154 -7.13 2.66 7.46
CA ASP A 154 -7.90 2.65 8.72
C ASP A 154 -8.93 3.79 8.84
N ASN A 155 -8.73 4.89 8.10
CA ASN A 155 -9.67 6.02 8.05
C ASN A 155 -10.79 5.84 6.98
N GLY A 156 -10.87 4.67 6.35
CA GLY A 156 -11.84 4.32 5.31
C GLY A 156 -11.50 4.83 3.91
N ARG A 157 -10.33 5.45 3.71
CA ARG A 157 -9.95 6.01 2.41
C ARG A 157 -9.38 4.95 1.49
N PHE A 158 -9.84 4.93 0.24
CA PHE A 158 -9.27 4.12 -0.81
C PHE A 158 -7.94 4.68 -1.32
N ALA A 159 -6.95 3.81 -1.43
CA ALA A 159 -5.60 4.19 -1.84
C ALA A 159 -4.96 3.20 -2.81
N LEU A 160 -4.15 3.78 -3.68
CA LEU A 160 -3.33 3.13 -4.69
C LEU A 160 -1.88 3.50 -4.39
N VAL A 161 -1.13 2.54 -3.85
CA VAL A 161 0.27 2.72 -3.45
C VAL A 161 1.16 2.05 -4.49
N VAL A 162 1.94 2.83 -5.23
CA VAL A 162 2.95 2.30 -6.17
C VAL A 162 4.12 1.74 -5.36
N VAL A 163 4.40 0.46 -5.54
CA VAL A 163 5.36 -0.31 -4.72
C VAL A 163 6.76 -0.31 -5.32
N ASP A 164 6.87 -0.17 -6.64
CA ASP A 164 8.15 -0.17 -7.33
C ASP A 164 8.77 1.25 -7.31
N ASP A 165 9.89 1.40 -6.60
CA ASP A 165 10.68 2.64 -6.53
C ASP A 165 11.35 2.98 -7.89
N ASP A 166 11.54 1.99 -8.77
CA ASP A 166 12.05 2.17 -10.13
C ASP A 166 10.92 2.51 -11.13
N ALA A 167 9.64 2.32 -10.73
CA ALA A 167 8.45 2.69 -11.49
C ALA A 167 8.23 4.21 -11.45
N GLY A 168 9.11 4.89 -12.19
CA GLY A 168 8.70 5.97 -13.05
C GLY A 168 8.82 7.34 -12.42
N ALA A 169 9.61 8.18 -13.07
CA ALA A 169 9.44 9.62 -12.95
C ALA A 169 7.96 10.01 -13.07
N LEU A 170 7.58 11.12 -12.44
CA LEU A 170 6.21 11.66 -12.44
C LEU A 170 5.38 11.44 -13.74
N PRO A 171 5.91 11.61 -14.97
CA PRO A 171 5.18 11.31 -16.21
C PRO A 171 4.58 9.90 -16.31
N ALA A 172 5.25 8.87 -15.77
CA ALA A 172 4.78 7.49 -15.82
C ALA A 172 3.54 7.25 -14.95
N LEU A 173 3.29 8.12 -13.97
CA LEU A 173 2.16 8.04 -13.06
C LEU A 173 0.94 8.84 -13.56
N LEU A 174 1.08 9.62 -14.64
CA LEU A 174 -0.02 10.41 -15.19
C LEU A 174 -1.22 9.58 -15.65
N PRO A 175 -1.06 8.37 -16.27
CA PRO A 175 -2.20 7.52 -16.59
C PRO A 175 -3.00 7.10 -15.35
N LEU A 176 -2.34 6.87 -14.21
CA LEU A 176 -3.02 6.54 -12.95
C LEU A 176 -3.82 7.73 -12.41
N VAL A 177 -3.33 8.96 -12.61
CA VAL A 177 -4.06 10.19 -12.26
C VAL A 177 -5.26 10.40 -13.17
N ASP A 178 -5.07 10.23 -14.49
CA ASP A 178 -6.13 10.36 -15.50
C ASP A 178 -7.31 9.42 -15.20
N HIS A 179 -7.00 8.18 -14.84
CA HIS A 179 -7.99 7.13 -14.59
C HIS A 179 -8.31 6.89 -13.11
N ALA A 180 -7.94 7.80 -12.20
CA ALA A 180 -8.14 7.59 -10.76
C ALA A 180 -9.61 7.33 -10.40
N GLU A 181 -10.52 8.12 -10.98
CA GLU A 181 -11.95 7.99 -10.74
C GLU A 181 -12.54 6.75 -11.42
N ASP A 182 -12.10 6.41 -12.63
CA ASP A 182 -12.50 5.17 -13.31
C ASP A 182 -12.12 3.93 -12.48
N VAL A 183 -10.92 3.92 -11.89
CA VAL A 183 -10.43 2.83 -11.03
C VAL A 183 -11.27 2.72 -9.75
N ARG A 184 -11.60 3.84 -9.11
CA ARG A 184 -12.51 3.86 -7.94
C ARG A 184 -13.88 3.31 -8.28
N ASP A 185 -14.46 3.78 -9.38
CA ASP A 185 -15.81 3.40 -9.80
C ASP A 185 -15.85 1.91 -10.19
N ALA A 186 -14.80 1.42 -10.85
CA ALA A 186 -14.64 -0.01 -11.17
C ALA A 186 -14.40 -0.87 -9.92
N ALA A 187 -13.81 -0.30 -8.87
CA ALA A 187 -13.70 -0.93 -7.55
C ALA A 187 -15.04 -0.95 -6.78
N GLY A 188 -16.13 -0.43 -7.36
CA GLY A 188 -17.46 -0.44 -6.76
C GLY A 188 -17.62 0.53 -5.57
N LEU A 189 -16.72 1.49 -5.44
CA LEU A 189 -16.73 2.47 -4.36
C LEU A 189 -17.67 3.64 -4.66
N ASP A 190 -17.98 4.45 -3.64
CA ASP A 190 -18.85 5.61 -3.80
C ASP A 190 -18.17 6.68 -4.67
N THR A 191 -18.87 7.17 -5.69
CA THR A 191 -18.36 8.18 -6.65
C THR A 191 -17.94 9.51 -6.01
N SER A 192 -18.34 9.78 -4.77
CA SER A 192 -17.91 10.95 -4.01
C SER A 192 -16.66 10.72 -3.17
N GLU A 193 -16.23 9.46 -3.00
CA GLU A 193 -15.02 9.15 -2.26
C GLU A 193 -13.77 9.59 -3.03
N PRO A 194 -12.79 10.17 -2.33
CA PRO A 194 -11.53 10.54 -2.93
C PRO A 194 -10.62 9.33 -3.11
N VAL A 195 -9.75 9.38 -4.11
CA VAL A 195 -8.70 8.40 -4.36
C VAL A 195 -7.36 8.96 -3.90
N GLU A 196 -6.67 8.22 -3.04
CA GLU A 196 -5.31 8.55 -2.66
C GLU A 196 -4.31 7.80 -3.55
N ILE A 197 -3.41 8.52 -4.21
CA ILE A 197 -2.30 7.94 -4.96
C ILE A 197 -1.02 8.23 -4.19
N ASN A 198 -0.28 7.19 -3.85
CA ASN A 198 1.01 7.29 -3.17
C ASN A 198 2.11 6.58 -3.95
N ALA A 199 3.18 7.29 -4.24
CA ALA A 199 4.36 6.81 -4.93
C ALA A 199 5.56 7.67 -4.49
N ALA A 200 6.78 7.21 -4.76
CA ALA A 200 7.99 7.99 -4.46
C ALA A 200 7.99 9.37 -5.16
N ALA A 201 7.48 9.45 -6.39
CA ALA A 201 7.42 10.68 -7.18
C ALA A 201 6.08 11.43 -7.06
N LEU A 202 5.03 10.83 -6.51
CA LEU A 202 3.69 11.42 -6.47
C LEU A 202 2.96 11.05 -5.18
N SER A 203 2.43 12.02 -4.44
CA SER A 203 1.48 11.75 -3.35
C SER A 203 0.37 12.77 -3.34
N VAL A 204 -0.85 12.36 -3.70
CA VAL A 204 -2.01 13.23 -3.87
C VAL A 204 -3.31 12.54 -3.45
N VAL A 205 -4.28 13.35 -3.05
CA VAL A 205 -5.67 12.93 -2.85
C VAL A 205 -6.51 13.63 -3.90
N ILE A 206 -7.16 12.83 -4.75
CA ILE A 206 -7.99 13.31 -5.87
C ILE A 206 -9.46 13.15 -5.45
N ALA A 207 -10.16 14.26 -5.23
CA ALA A 207 -11.60 14.21 -4.99
C ALA A 207 -12.36 13.99 -6.31
N ALA A 208 -13.67 13.73 -6.20
CA ALA A 208 -14.54 13.66 -7.37
C ALA A 208 -14.46 14.95 -8.22
N ASP A 209 -14.46 14.78 -9.54
CA ASP A 209 -14.32 15.84 -10.55
C ASP A 209 -12.98 16.61 -10.50
N GLU A 210 -11.93 16.07 -9.86
CA GLU A 210 -10.61 16.71 -9.78
C GLU A 210 -9.56 16.11 -10.71
N HIS A 211 -9.76 14.89 -11.24
CA HIS A 211 -8.73 14.16 -12.01
C HIS A 211 -8.22 14.96 -13.22
N ASP A 212 -9.09 15.52 -14.05
CA ASP A 212 -8.73 16.34 -15.22
C ASP A 212 -7.83 17.52 -14.86
N ARG A 213 -8.12 18.19 -13.74
CA ARG A 213 -7.38 19.36 -13.26
C ARG A 213 -6.03 18.95 -12.69
N TYR A 214 -5.97 17.84 -11.95
CA TYR A 214 -4.71 17.27 -11.48
C TYR A 214 -3.84 16.81 -12.65
N LEU A 215 -4.41 16.12 -13.63
CA LEU A 215 -3.69 15.67 -14.82
C LEU A 215 -3.09 16.83 -15.58
N ALA A 216 -3.88 17.88 -15.85
CA ALA A 216 -3.41 19.08 -16.54
C ALA A 216 -2.26 19.77 -15.78
N LEU A 217 -2.40 19.92 -14.46
CA LEU A 217 -1.35 20.52 -13.62
C LEU A 217 -0.08 19.66 -13.62
N LEU A 218 -0.18 18.36 -13.34
CA LEU A 218 0.96 17.47 -13.22
C LEU A 218 1.71 17.30 -14.55
N THR A 219 0.98 17.31 -15.67
CA THR A 219 1.56 17.31 -17.02
C THR A 219 2.36 18.59 -17.26
N ASP A 220 1.78 19.77 -17.00
CA ASP A 220 2.48 21.06 -17.15
C ASP A 220 3.73 21.15 -16.26
N LEU A 221 3.60 20.74 -15.00
CA LEU A 221 4.71 20.70 -14.05
C LEU A 221 5.84 19.78 -14.50
N ALA A 222 5.51 18.58 -14.99
CA ALA A 222 6.51 17.63 -15.45
C ALA A 222 7.19 18.07 -16.76
N GLU A 223 6.41 18.47 -17.76
CA GLU A 223 6.90 18.76 -19.11
C GLU A 223 7.56 20.14 -19.23
N ASN A 224 6.95 21.17 -18.64
CA ASN A 224 7.39 22.56 -18.83
C ASN A 224 8.27 23.07 -17.70
N HIS A 225 8.12 22.53 -16.49
CA HIS A 225 8.84 22.99 -15.31
C HIS A 225 9.84 21.97 -14.73
N GLY A 226 9.95 20.80 -15.35
CA GLY A 226 10.91 19.77 -14.96
C GLY A 226 10.73 19.29 -13.52
N VAL A 227 9.48 19.26 -13.03
CA VAL A 227 9.14 18.69 -11.72
C VAL A 227 9.34 17.19 -11.77
N THR A 228 10.12 16.65 -10.83
CA THR A 228 10.40 15.21 -10.74
C THR A 228 9.70 14.52 -9.57
N SER A 229 9.19 15.30 -8.62
CA SER A 229 8.36 14.79 -7.52
C SER A 229 7.37 15.86 -7.08
N PHE A 230 6.14 15.44 -6.84
CA PHE A 230 5.03 16.28 -6.41
C PHE A 230 4.28 15.60 -5.26
N SER A 231 4.11 16.28 -4.15
CA SER A 231 3.16 15.86 -3.12
C SER A 231 2.28 17.01 -2.66
N ALA A 232 0.99 16.75 -2.55
CA ALA A 232 0.03 17.71 -2.04
C ALA A 232 -0.87 17.04 -1.03
N ASP A 233 -0.93 17.64 0.15
CA ASP A 233 -1.81 17.19 1.22
C ASP A 233 -2.52 18.40 1.82
N VAL A 234 -3.83 18.25 2.04
CA VAL A 234 -4.75 19.22 2.64
C VAL A 234 -4.84 19.14 4.17
N GLY A 235 -3.92 18.44 4.85
CA GLY A 235 -3.78 18.49 6.32
C GLY A 235 -3.51 17.15 7.02
N THR A 236 -3.26 16.06 6.29
CA THR A 236 -2.95 14.73 6.83
C THR A 236 -1.44 14.41 6.95
N GLN A 237 -0.57 15.36 6.61
CA GLN A 237 0.89 15.23 6.76
C GLN A 237 1.30 15.20 8.24
N THR A 238 2.51 14.68 8.52
CA THR A 238 3.04 14.48 9.89
C THR A 238 3.01 15.73 10.78
N ASP A 239 3.04 16.93 10.20
CA ASP A 239 2.96 18.19 10.94
C ASP A 239 1.57 18.86 10.95
N GLY A 240 0.56 18.24 10.34
CA GLY A 240 -0.83 18.72 10.33
C GLY A 240 -1.05 20.01 9.55
N ILE A 241 -0.09 20.44 8.72
CA ILE A 241 -0.17 21.68 7.94
C ILE A 241 -0.25 21.33 6.46
N GLY A 242 -1.34 21.75 5.82
CA GLY A 242 -1.52 21.60 4.38
C GLY A 242 -0.45 22.38 3.60
N LYS A 243 0.22 21.71 2.67
CA LYS A 243 1.28 22.27 1.82
C LYS A 243 1.50 21.41 0.59
N VAL A 244 2.06 22.03 -0.44
CA VAL A 244 2.56 21.33 -1.63
C VAL A 244 4.08 21.20 -1.51
N GLN A 245 4.63 20.01 -1.67
CA GLN A 245 6.07 19.79 -1.72
C GLN A 245 6.50 19.36 -3.13
N ILE A 246 7.57 19.96 -3.62
CA ILE A 246 7.97 19.82 -5.03
C ILE A 246 9.48 19.64 -5.12
N ARG A 247 9.91 18.70 -5.95
CA ARG A 247 11.31 18.58 -6.37
C ARG A 247 11.46 19.13 -7.78
N ALA A 248 12.13 20.27 -7.90
CA ALA A 248 12.37 20.95 -9.17
C ALA A 248 13.59 21.89 -9.08
N SER A 249 14.04 22.40 -10.22
CA SER A 249 15.07 23.44 -10.27
C SER A 249 14.55 24.75 -9.65
N SER A 250 15.40 25.45 -8.90
CA SER A 250 15.04 26.74 -8.30
C SER A 250 14.73 27.84 -9.31
N ARG A 251 15.13 27.67 -10.58
CA ARG A 251 14.84 28.61 -11.67
C ARG A 251 13.36 28.63 -12.07
N GLU A 252 12.65 27.52 -11.87
CA GLU A 252 11.25 27.35 -12.27
C GLU A 252 10.26 27.73 -11.17
N ARG A 253 10.73 28.21 -10.02
CA ARG A 253 9.91 28.46 -8.82
C ARG A 253 8.67 29.29 -9.12
N ASP A 254 8.85 30.45 -9.74
CA ASP A 254 7.74 31.38 -10.00
C ASP A 254 6.73 30.79 -11.00
N GLY A 255 7.20 30.01 -11.97
CA GLY A 255 6.35 29.31 -12.94
C GLY A 255 5.50 28.23 -12.27
N ILE A 256 6.14 27.39 -11.45
CA ILE A 256 5.50 26.31 -10.69
C ILE A 256 4.45 26.85 -9.72
N GLU A 257 4.80 27.87 -8.92
CA GLU A 257 3.87 28.50 -7.99
C GLU A 257 2.68 29.14 -8.73
N ASN A 258 2.91 29.69 -9.92
CA ASN A 258 1.84 30.22 -10.75
C ASN A 258 0.94 29.13 -11.35
N ALA A 259 1.50 28.04 -11.84
CA ALA A 259 0.74 26.89 -12.35
C ALA A 259 -0.19 26.33 -11.25
N ILE A 260 0.33 26.11 -10.04
CA ILE A 260 -0.46 25.61 -8.89
C ILE A 260 -1.58 26.59 -8.53
N ARG A 261 -1.27 27.88 -8.40
CA ARG A 261 -2.26 28.91 -8.06
C ARG A 261 -3.38 29.05 -9.10
N THR A 262 -3.10 28.72 -10.37
CA THR A 262 -4.06 28.84 -11.47
C THR A 262 -4.75 27.51 -11.82
N SER A 263 -4.37 26.40 -11.17
CA SER A 263 -4.91 25.06 -11.41
C SER A 263 -6.40 24.92 -11.11
N GLY A 264 -6.96 25.79 -10.26
CA GLY A 264 -8.34 25.67 -9.77
C GLY A 264 -8.54 24.47 -8.84
N LEU A 265 -7.47 23.86 -8.34
CA LEU A 265 -7.51 22.82 -7.31
C LEU A 265 -7.52 23.43 -5.90
N PRO A 266 -8.03 22.73 -4.86
CA PRO A 266 -7.98 23.19 -3.48
C PRO A 266 -6.58 23.50 -2.96
N ILE A 267 -5.54 22.94 -3.60
CA ILE A 267 -4.14 23.14 -3.26
C ILE A 267 -3.59 24.50 -3.72
N ALA A 268 -4.35 25.28 -4.49
CA ALA A 268 -3.90 26.53 -5.12
C ALA A 268 -3.44 27.61 -4.12
N ASP A 269 -4.02 27.61 -2.91
CA ASP A 269 -3.70 28.56 -1.84
C ASP A 269 -2.72 28.00 -0.81
N LEU A 270 -2.27 26.76 -0.98
CA LEU A 270 -1.35 26.13 -0.05
C LEU A 270 0.09 26.63 -0.25
N PRO A 271 0.88 26.75 0.83
CA PRO A 271 2.29 27.09 0.70
C PRO A 271 3.04 26.01 -0.09
N VAL A 272 3.88 26.45 -1.03
CA VAL A 272 4.74 25.57 -1.85
C VAL A 272 6.12 25.46 -1.23
N ARG A 273 6.59 24.24 -0.98
CA ARG A 273 7.91 23.93 -0.43
C ARG A 273 8.76 23.19 -1.47
N PHE A 274 9.88 23.79 -1.83
CA PHE A 274 10.86 23.17 -2.73
C PHE A 274 11.82 22.28 -1.94
N LEU A 275 11.90 21.01 -2.34
CA LEU A 275 12.82 20.01 -1.78
C LEU A 275 14.18 20.08 -2.50
N PRO A 276 15.30 19.76 -1.80
CA PRO A 276 16.60 19.65 -2.44
C PRO A 276 16.59 18.60 -3.54
N GLN A 277 17.29 18.82 -4.65
CA GLN A 277 17.51 17.77 -5.64
C GLN A 277 18.43 16.70 -5.06
N THR A 278 18.16 15.42 -5.37
CA THR A 278 19.06 14.33 -5.00
C THR A 278 20.30 14.46 -5.91
N PRO A 279 21.53 14.37 -5.37
CA PRO A 279 22.75 14.43 -6.17
C PRO A 279 22.86 13.27 -7.16
#